data_AF-A0A956QM05-F1
#
_entry.id   AF-A0A956QM05-F1
#
_cell.length_a   1.000
_cell.length_b   1.000
_cell.length_c   1.000
_cell.angle_alpha   90.00
_cell.angle_beta   90.00
_cell.angle_gamma   90.00
#
_symmetry.space_group_name_H-M   'P 1'
#
loop_
_entity.id
_entity.type
_entity.pdbx_description
1 polymer ?
#
loop_
_entity_poly.entity_id
_entity_poly.type
_entity_poly.pdbx_seq_one_letter_code
_entity_poly.pdbx_strand_id
1 'polypeptide(L)' 'MAETHSQIGAPTADDQRRLEGLDRCLTAYRSVVVAYSGGVDSTFLAWRAARILGPSSLAVTAVSASLA' A
#
# COMPACT_ATOMS: atom_id res chain seq x y z
N MET A 1 27.67 -19.24 4.03
CA MET A 1 27.33 -17.82 4.16
C MET A 1 27.35 -17.20 2.78
N ALA A 2 26.18 -17.12 2.14
CA ALA A 2 25.99 -16.28 0.96
C ALA A 2 24.62 -15.63 1.14
N GLU A 3 24.61 -14.44 1.74
CA GLU A 3 23.44 -13.58 1.79
C GLU A 3 23.19 -13.12 0.35
N THR A 4 22.21 -13.73 -0.29
CA THR A 4 21.67 -13.28 -1.58
C THR A 4 21.05 -11.90 -1.36
N HIS A 5 21.85 -10.85 -1.50
CA HIS A 5 21.35 -9.49 -1.60
C HIS A 5 20.47 -9.40 -2.86
N SER A 6 19.15 -9.38 -2.66
CA SER A 6 18.18 -9.15 -3.72
C SER A 6 18.42 -7.76 -4.30
N GLN A 7 19.00 -7.70 -5.51
CA GLN A 7 19.08 -6.45 -6.26
C GLN A 7 17.65 -5.94 -6.51
N ILE A 8 17.37 -4.68 -6.20
CA ILE A 8 16.08 -4.05 -6.50
C ILE A 8 16.00 -3.87 -8.02
N GLY A 9 15.41 -4.86 -8.70
CA GLY A 9 15.13 -4.82 -10.13
C GLY A 9 13.85 -4.05 -10.46
N ALA A 10 13.61 -3.78 -11.75
CA ALA A 10 12.34 -3.23 -12.20
C ALA A 10 11.17 -4.17 -11.84
N PRO A 11 9.94 -3.64 -11.66
CA PRO A 11 8.76 -4.46 -11.39
C PRO A 11 8.58 -5.54 -12.46
N THR A 12 8.35 -6.77 -12.02
CA THR A 12 8.11 -7.92 -12.90
C THR A 12 6.68 -7.91 -13.44
N ALA A 13 6.40 -8.79 -14.41
CA ALA A 13 5.03 -9.03 -14.87
C ALA A 13 4.12 -9.56 -13.75
N ASP A 14 4.65 -10.24 -12.74
CA ASP A 14 3.85 -10.70 -11.60
C ASP A 14 3.50 -9.55 -10.65
N ASP A 15 4.43 -8.63 -10.42
CA ASP A 15 4.18 -7.42 -9.63
C ASP A 15 3.09 -6.56 -10.28
N GLN A 16 3.11 -6.44 -11.61
CA GLN A 16 2.07 -5.75 -12.37
C GLN A 16 0.70 -6.43 -12.19
N ARG A 17 0.62 -7.76 -12.31
CA ARG A 17 -0.64 -8.51 -12.10
C ARG A 17 -1.19 -8.34 -10.69
N ARG A 18 -0.33 -8.36 -9.67
CA ARG A 18 -0.74 -8.13 -8.27
C ARG A 18 -1.24 -6.71 -8.06
N LEU A 19 -0.58 -5.73 -8.68
CA LEU A 19 -1.00 -4.33 -8.64
C LEU A 19 -2.39 -4.16 -9.26
N GLU A 20 -2.64 -4.74 -10.43
CA GLU A 20 -3.97 -4.71 -11.06
C GLU A 20 -5.04 -5.40 -10.19
N GLY A 21 -4.67 -6.50 -9.50
CA GLY A 21 -5.54 -7.17 -8.54
C GLY A 21 -5.92 -6.26 -7.36
N LEU A 22 -4.93 -5.57 -6.81
CA LEU A 22 -5.15 -4.56 -5.77
C LEU A 22 -6.07 -3.44 -6.26
N ASP A 23 -5.85 -2.96 -7.48
CA ASP A 23 -6.67 -1.88 -8.05
C ASP A 23 -8.13 -2.27 -8.16
N ARG A 24 -8.41 -3.46 -8.71
CA ARG A 24 -9.78 -4.00 -8.80
C ARG A 24 -10.42 -4.13 -7.42
N CYS A 25 -9.66 -4.59 -6.45
CA CYS A 25 -10.13 -4.72 -5.07
C CYS A 25 -10.52 -3.36 -4.48
N LEU A 26 -9.65 -2.35 -4.61
CA LEU A 26 -9.92 -0.99 -4.13
C LEU A 26 -11.12 -0.35 -4.84
N THR A 27 -11.21 -0.45 -6.16
CA THR A 27 -12.36 0.06 -6.92
C THR A 27 -13.67 -0.60 -6.50
N ALA A 28 -13.68 -1.90 -6.20
CA ALA A 28 -14.87 -2.62 -5.75
C ALA A 28 -15.41 -2.12 -4.40
N TYR A 29 -14.52 -1.68 -3.48
CA TYR A 29 -14.93 -1.10 -2.19
C TYR A 29 -15.56 0.29 -2.30
N ARG A 30 -15.30 1.04 -3.39
CA ARG A 30 -15.75 2.42 -3.65
C ARG A 30 -15.20 3.49 -2.70
N SER A 31 -14.99 3.17 -1.42
CA SER A 31 -14.36 4.02 -0.41
C SER A 31 -13.62 3.19 0.63
N VAL A 32 -12.51 3.68 1.16
CA VAL A 32 -11.69 2.95 2.14
C VAL A 32 -11.11 3.87 3.23
N VAL A 33 -10.90 3.30 4.42
CA VAL A 33 -10.03 3.86 5.46
C VAL A 33 -8.78 2.98 5.54
N VAL A 34 -7.59 3.57 5.37
CA VAL A 34 -6.31 2.87 5.44
C VAL A 34 -5.65 3.13 6.78
N ALA A 35 -5.41 2.08 7.56
CA ALA A 35 -4.59 2.16 8.76
C ALA A 35 -3.13 2.45 8.38
N TYR A 36 -2.67 3.66 8.64
CA TYR A 36 -1.38 4.18 8.22
C TYR A 36 -0.41 4.21 9.40
N SER A 37 0.63 3.38 9.35
CA SER A 37 1.65 3.29 10.42
C SER A 37 2.95 4.02 10.10
N GLY A 38 3.12 4.52 8.88
CA GLY A 38 4.37 5.09 8.37
C GLY A 38 5.32 4.08 7.73
N GLY A 39 5.07 2.77 7.88
CA GLY A 39 5.85 1.72 7.18
C GLY A 39 5.58 1.69 5.67
N VAL A 40 6.51 1.11 4.90
CA VAL A 40 6.46 1.08 3.42
C VAL A 40 5.17 0.46 2.87
N ASP A 41 4.66 -0.60 3.49
CA ASP A 41 3.44 -1.29 3.03
C ASP A 41 2.20 -0.41 3.19
N SER A 42 2.01 0.18 4.38
CA SER A 42 0.87 1.07 4.65
C SER A 42 0.96 2.37 3.84
N THR A 43 2.18 2.87 3.60
CA THR A 43 2.42 4.03 2.74
C THR A 43 2.05 3.73 1.29
N PHE A 44 2.51 2.58 0.77
CA PHE A 44 2.19 2.16 -0.59
C PHE A 44 0.68 1.98 -0.79
N LEU A 45 0.01 1.31 0.16
CA LEU A 45 -1.43 1.12 0.10
C LEU A 45 -2.21 2.43 0.17
N ALA A 46 -1.84 3.33 1.09
CA ALA A 46 -2.47 4.66 1.21
C ALA A 46 -2.28 5.49 -0.07
N TRP A 47 -1.07 5.49 -0.63
CA TRP A 47 -0.76 6.16 -1.90
C TRP A 47 -1.59 5.58 -3.05
N ARG A 48 -1.67 4.24 -3.15
CA ARG A 48 -2.41 3.59 -4.23
C ARG A 48 -3.91 3.82 -4.12
N ALA A 49 -4.48 3.69 -2.93
CA ALA A 49 -5.89 3.95 -2.66
C ALA A 49 -6.28 5.40 -2.97
N ALA A 50 -5.46 6.39 -2.57
CA ALA A 50 -5.68 7.79 -2.91
C ALA A 50 -5.66 8.03 -4.43
N ARG A 51 -4.80 7.35 -5.19
CA ARG A 51 -4.76 7.48 -6.66
C ARG A 51 -5.98 6.90 -7.37
N ILE A 52 -6.57 5.83 -6.83
CA ILE A 52 -7.69 5.12 -7.48
C ILE A 52 -9.03 5.72 -7.07
N LEU A 53 -9.19 6.02 -5.77
CA LEU A 53 -10.47 6.42 -5.18
C LEU A 53 -10.56 7.92 -4.91
N GLY A 54 -9.45 8.65 -5.04
CA GLY A 54 -9.38 10.09 -4.84
C GLY A 54 -9.88 10.47 -3.43
N PRO A 55 -10.84 11.42 -3.31
CA PRO A 55 -11.40 11.83 -2.02
C PRO A 55 -12.08 10.72 -1.22
N SER A 56 -12.38 9.57 -1.82
CA SER A 56 -13.02 8.43 -1.15
C SER A 56 -12.02 7.51 -0.42
N SER A 57 -10.76 7.94 -0.29
CA SER A 57 -9.71 7.24 0.47
C SER A 57 -9.21 8.11 1.62
N LEU A 58 -9.24 7.59 2.85
CA LEU A 58 -8.72 8.28 4.03
C LEU A 58 -7.62 7.45 4.70
N ALA A 59 -6.40 7.99 4.79
CA ALA A 59 -5.33 7.39 5.57
C ALA A 59 -5.37 7.90 7.02
N VAL A 60 -5.30 6.99 7.99
CA VAL A 60 -5.43 7.32 9.43
C VAL A 60 -4.29 6.68 10.20
N THR A 61 -3.54 7.50 10.94
CA THR A 61 -2.59 7.04 11.96
C THR A 61 -3.26 7.03 13.32
N ALA A 62 -3.16 5.89 14.02
CA ALA A 62 -3.57 5.81 15.41
C ALA A 62 -2.50 6.47 16.30
N VAL A 63 -2.94 7.33 17.22
CA VAL A 63 -2.07 7.94 18.24
C VAL A 63 -2.40 7.30 19.58
N SER A 64 -1.39 6.81 20.28
CA SER A 64 -1.51 6.25 21.64
C SER A 64 -0.26 6.55 22.45
N ALA A 65 -0.31 6.34 23.77
CA ALA A 65 0.85 6.48 24.65
C ALA A 65 2.02 5.54 24.28
N SER A 66 1.77 4.52 23.45
CA SER A 66 2.78 3.58 22.97
C SER A 66 3.47 4.04 21.67
N LEU A 67 3.07 5.16 21.07
CA LEU A 67 3.64 5.70 19.82
C LEU A 67 4.98 6.46 20.03
N ALA A 68 5.76 6.09 21.05
CA ALA A 68 6.94 6.83 21.51
C ALA A 68 8.02 7.04 20.42
#